data_AF-A0A3D4QGR2-F1
#
_entry.id   AF-A0A3D4QGR2-F1
#
_cell.length_a   1.000
_cell.length_b   1.000
_cell.length_c   1.000
_cell.angle_alpha   90.00
_cell.angle_beta   90.00
_cell.angle_gamma   90.00
#
_symmetry.space_group_name_H-M   'P 1'
#
loop_
_entity.id
_entity.type
_entity.pdbx_description
1 polymer ?
#
loop_
_entity_poly.entity_id
_entity_poly.type
_entity_poly.pdbx_seq_one_letter_code
_entity_poly.pdbx_strand_id
1 'polypeptide(L)'
;EFFQSEGLRPTVYSYIVGDVTIELARMIDHALPGQIVVGDFHVDMRENDTGAIKRIGTSEFIERTRQSLSNLEGMELSGENVESIQCYLTGERLDSGQFGVKRYILRDKHGLSRKVYNAKVNIYRSGGGPIYLGFQTGDLDGFVYETEEYV
;
A
#
# COMPACT_ATOMS: atom_id res chain seq x y z
N GLU A 1 -11.71 -8.11 14.43
CA GLU A 1 -10.77 -9.25 14.57
C GLU A 1 -11.39 -10.32 15.45
N PHE A 2 -11.14 -11.59 15.15
CA PHE A 2 -11.64 -12.73 15.92
C PHE A 2 -10.47 -13.62 16.36
N PHE A 3 -10.46 -14.00 17.63
CA PHE A 3 -9.43 -14.86 18.21
C PHE A 3 -10.05 -16.20 18.60
N GLN A 4 -9.57 -17.30 18.01
CA GLN A 4 -9.97 -18.65 18.40
C GLN A 4 -8.80 -19.34 19.09
N SER A 5 -8.96 -19.62 20.39
CA SER A 5 -8.02 -20.46 21.14
C SER A 5 -8.51 -21.90 21.14
N GLU A 6 -7.79 -22.82 20.49
CA GLU A 6 -7.97 -24.25 20.73
C GLU A 6 -7.19 -24.66 21.99
N GLY A 7 -7.91 -25.20 22.98
CA GLY A 7 -7.46 -25.40 24.36
C GLY A 7 -6.31 -26.39 24.60
N LEU A 8 -5.57 -26.83 23.58
CA LEU A 8 -4.47 -27.79 23.75
C LEU A 8 -3.17 -27.41 23.00
N ARG A 9 -3.15 -26.32 22.22
CA ARG A 9 -1.93 -25.78 21.58
C ARG A 9 -2.03 -24.26 21.49
N PRO A 10 -1.08 -23.47 22.03
CA PRO A 10 -1.13 -22.01 21.97
C PRO A 10 -0.69 -21.52 20.59
N THR A 11 -1.42 -21.89 19.54
CA THR A 11 -1.40 -21.20 18.25
C THR A 11 -2.61 -20.28 18.24
N VAL A 12 -2.36 -19.00 18.50
CA VAL A 12 -3.40 -17.95 18.36
C VAL A 12 -3.55 -17.67 16.88
N TYR A 13 -4.66 -18.12 16.30
CA TYR A 13 -5.05 -17.70 14.96
C TYR A 13 -5.79 -16.35 15.07
N SER A 14 -5.20 -15.31 14.49
CA SER A 14 -5.86 -14.01 14.32
C SER A 14 -6.57 -14.00 12.98
N TYR A 15 -7.90 -13.92 13.00
CA TYR A 15 -8.71 -13.79 11.79
C TYR A 15 -9.20 -12.35 11.65
N ILE A 16 -8.90 -11.72 10.52
CA ILE A 16 -9.56 -10.49 10.09
C ILE A 16 -10.88 -10.90 9.44
N VAL A 17 -11.98 -10.63 10.15
CA VAL A 17 -13.34 -10.97 9.72
C VAL A 17 -14.21 -9.72 9.81
N GLY A 18 -15.17 -9.60 8.89
CA GLY A 18 -16.17 -8.54 8.85
C GLY A 18 -16.01 -7.66 7.63
N ASP A 19 -16.40 -6.39 7.76
CA ASP A 19 -16.45 -5.43 6.65
C ASP A 19 -15.11 -5.34 5.92
N VAL A 20 -13.98 -5.31 6.66
CA VAL A 20 -12.61 -5.27 6.12
C VAL A 20 -12.35 -6.38 5.09
N THR A 21 -12.84 -7.60 5.33
CA THR A 21 -12.65 -8.73 4.41
C THR A 21 -13.49 -8.55 3.14
N ILE A 22 -14.69 -7.99 3.27
CA ILE A 22 -15.57 -7.64 2.13
C ILE A 22 -14.93 -6.52 1.31
N GLU A 23 -14.35 -5.52 1.97
CA GLU A 23 -13.65 -4.41 1.34
C GLU A 23 -12.48 -4.90 0.48
N LEU A 24 -11.64 -5.75 1.08
CA LEU A 24 -10.47 -6.32 0.43
C LEU A 24 -10.85 -7.18 -0.79
N ALA A 25 -11.82 -8.08 -0.65
CA ALA A 25 -12.25 -8.94 -1.76
C ALA A 25 -12.68 -8.10 -2.98
N ARG A 26 -13.40 -7.01 -2.75
CA ARG A 26 -13.85 -6.10 -3.83
C ARG A 26 -12.71 -5.33 -4.47
N MET A 27 -11.69 -4.94 -3.70
CA MET A 27 -10.50 -4.31 -4.26
C MET A 27 -9.70 -5.30 -5.11
N ILE A 28 -9.57 -6.55 -4.65
CA ILE A 28 -8.89 -7.63 -5.39
C ILE A 28 -9.56 -7.87 -6.74
N ASP A 29 -10.89 -7.88 -6.80
CA ASP A 29 -11.66 -8.06 -8.04
C ASP A 29 -11.34 -6.99 -9.12
N HIS A 30 -10.81 -5.82 -8.73
CA HIS A 30 -10.45 -4.73 -9.65
C HIS A 30 -8.93 -4.59 -9.86
N ALA A 31 -8.11 -5.25 -9.03
CA ALA A 31 -6.67 -5.12 -9.09
C ALA A 31 -6.11 -5.89 -10.30
N LEU A 32 -5.20 -5.27 -11.03
CA LEU A 32 -4.45 -5.94 -12.08
C LEU A 32 -3.41 -6.91 -11.47
N PRO A 33 -3.05 -8.01 -12.16
CA PRO A 33 -1.97 -8.88 -11.71
C PRO A 33 -0.65 -8.12 -11.52
N GLY A 34 -0.07 -8.19 -10.33
CA GLY A 34 1.17 -7.49 -9.99
C GLY A 34 1.00 -6.03 -9.55
N GLN A 35 -0.23 -5.49 -9.59
CA GLN A 35 -0.55 -4.17 -9.07
C GLN A 35 -0.55 -4.16 -7.54
N ILE A 36 -0.11 -3.05 -6.95
CA ILE A 36 -0.29 -2.78 -5.52
C ILE A 36 -1.38 -1.72 -5.38
N VAL A 37 -2.53 -2.13 -4.89
CA VAL A 37 -3.68 -1.25 -4.62
C VAL A 37 -3.80 -1.03 -3.12
N VAL A 38 -3.87 0.24 -2.71
CA VAL A 38 -4.00 0.63 -1.29
C VAL A 38 -5.35 1.31 -1.11
N GLY A 39 -6.16 0.84 -0.16
CA GLY A 39 -7.45 1.47 0.16
C GLY A 39 -7.27 2.85 0.77
N ASP A 40 -8.27 3.71 0.65
CA ASP A 40 -8.28 4.99 1.38
C ASP A 40 -8.74 4.76 2.83
N PHE A 41 -7.80 4.78 3.77
CA PHE A 41 -8.05 4.55 5.19
C PHE A 41 -7.46 5.66 6.08
N HIS A 42 -7.87 5.62 7.34
CA HIS A 42 -7.26 6.42 8.40
C HIS A 42 -6.79 5.50 9.52
N VAL A 43 -5.64 5.82 10.11
CA VAL A 43 -5.08 5.06 11.23
C VAL A 43 -4.55 6.02 12.29
N ASP A 44 -4.73 5.63 13.55
CA ASP A 44 -4.16 6.33 14.70
C ASP A 44 -2.73 5.84 14.89
N MET A 45 -1.75 6.71 14.64
CA MET A 45 -0.32 6.40 14.80
C MET A 45 0.29 7.26 15.89
N ARG A 46 1.16 6.64 16.69
CA ARG A 46 1.98 7.36 17.67
C ARG A 46 3.11 8.09 16.95
N GLU A 47 3.30 9.36 17.25
CA GLU A 47 4.45 10.13 16.77
C GLU A 47 5.69 9.79 17.61
N ASN A 48 6.83 9.58 16.94
CA ASN A 48 8.05 9.12 17.59
C ASN A 48 8.69 10.18 18.51
N ASP A 49 8.47 11.46 18.21
CA ASP A 49 9.05 12.62 18.89
C ASP A 49 8.22 13.07 20.10
N THR A 50 6.89 13.16 19.94
CA THR A 50 5.98 13.69 20.98
C THR A 50 5.26 12.60 21.76
N GLY A 51 5.20 11.37 21.23
CA GLY A 51 4.39 10.29 21.79
C GLY A 51 2.87 10.50 21.62
N ALA A 52 2.44 11.59 20.99
CA ALA A 52 1.03 11.88 20.73
C ALA A 52 0.46 10.89 19.73
N ILE A 53 -0.84 10.60 19.85
CA ILE A 53 -1.57 9.81 18.86
C ILE A 53 -2.12 10.79 17.82
N LYS A 54 -1.68 10.65 16.57
CA LYS A 54 -2.18 11.40 15.43
C LYS A 54 -2.94 10.47 14.51
N ARG A 55 -4.17 10.87 14.15
CA ARG A 55 -4.92 10.22 13.08
C ARG A 55 -4.37 10.68 11.74
N ILE A 56 -3.85 9.76 10.95
CA ILE A 56 -3.26 10.04 9.64
C ILE A 56 -4.01 9.29 8.55
N GLY A 57 -4.03 9.86 7.35
CA GLY A 57 -4.59 9.24 6.15
C GLY A 57 -3.56 8.40 5.38
N THR A 58 -4.04 7.69 4.36
CA THR A 58 -3.25 6.78 3.50
C THR A 58 -1.96 7.40 2.95
N SER A 59 -2.02 8.60 2.36
CA SER A 59 -0.84 9.23 1.76
C SER A 59 0.25 9.53 2.80
N GLU A 60 -0.13 10.04 3.96
CA GLU A 60 0.82 10.29 5.06
C GLU A 60 1.35 8.98 5.64
N PHE A 61 0.52 7.94 5.72
CA PHE A 61 0.95 6.61 6.15
C PHE A 61 2.04 6.04 5.24
N ILE A 62 1.87 6.11 3.91
CA ILE A 62 2.87 5.64 2.95
C ILE A 62 4.16 6.46 3.06
N GLU A 63 4.06 7.78 3.23
CA GLU A 63 5.24 8.64 3.44
C GLU A 63 6.01 8.25 4.71
N ARG A 64 5.31 8.04 5.84
CA ARG A 64 5.93 7.56 7.08
C ARG A 64 6.53 6.16 6.94
N THR A 65 5.93 5.30 6.11
CA THR A 65 6.46 3.96 5.84
C THR A 65 7.85 4.04 5.20
N ARG A 66 8.12 5.02 4.33
CA ARG A 66 9.45 5.23 3.73
C ARG A 66 10.56 5.38 4.78
N GLN A 67 10.27 6.08 5.88
CA GLN A 67 11.23 6.26 6.97
C GLN A 67 11.51 4.96 7.73
N SER A 68 10.52 4.06 7.81
CA SER A 68 10.72 2.76 8.47
C SER A 68 11.46 1.77 7.57
N LEU A 69 11.35 1.92 6.25
CA LEU A 69 11.99 1.06 5.26
C LEU A 69 13.52 1.23 5.20
N SER A 70 14.07 2.36 5.64
CA SER A 70 15.53 2.52 5.77
C SER A 70 16.12 1.56 6.81
N ASN A 71 15.33 1.09 7.78
CA ASN A 71 15.78 0.07 8.74
C ASN A 71 16.01 -1.31 8.09
N LEU A 72 15.63 -1.49 6.82
CA LEU A 72 15.85 -2.72 6.05
C LEU A 72 17.10 -2.64 5.17
N GLU A 73 17.83 -1.52 5.17
CA GLU A 73 19.11 -1.40 4.50
C GLU A 73 20.12 -2.41 5.07
N GLY A 74 20.88 -3.06 4.19
CA GLY A 74 21.83 -4.12 4.53
C GLY A 74 21.20 -5.51 4.75
N MET A 75 19.87 -5.63 4.72
CA MET A 75 19.22 -6.95 4.75
C MET A 75 19.49 -7.71 3.45
N GLU A 76 19.76 -9.01 3.53
CA GLU A 76 19.95 -9.86 2.36
C GLU A 76 18.60 -10.21 1.71
N LEU A 77 18.47 -9.90 0.42
CA LEU A 77 17.32 -10.23 -0.43
C LEU A 77 17.79 -10.88 -1.73
N SER A 78 17.49 -12.17 -1.87
CA SER A 78 17.91 -13.01 -3.00
C SER A 78 19.44 -13.02 -3.20
N GLY A 79 20.20 -13.13 -2.10
CA GLY A 79 21.67 -13.21 -2.11
C GLY A 79 22.39 -11.86 -2.22
N GLU A 80 21.65 -10.74 -2.31
CA GLU A 80 22.21 -9.40 -2.44
C GLU A 80 21.73 -8.51 -1.30
N ASN A 81 22.55 -7.55 -0.87
CA ASN A 81 22.15 -6.62 0.19
C ASN A 81 21.25 -5.52 -0.37
N VAL A 82 20.16 -5.23 0.34
CA VAL A 82 19.29 -4.09 0.06
C VAL A 82 20.03 -2.79 0.35
N GLU A 83 20.10 -1.90 -0.63
CA GLU A 83 20.66 -0.55 -0.47
C GLU A 83 19.57 0.46 -0.14
N SER A 84 18.43 0.36 -0.81
CA SER A 84 17.28 1.22 -0.53
C SER A 84 15.98 0.61 -1.00
N ILE A 85 14.90 0.95 -0.29
CA ILE A 85 13.53 0.62 -0.70
C ILE A 85 12.75 1.92 -0.81
N GLN A 86 12.18 2.18 -1.98
CA GLN A 86 11.34 3.33 -2.24
C GLN A 86 9.90 2.87 -2.42
N CYS A 87 9.05 3.14 -1.43
CA CYS A 87 7.61 2.95 -1.51
C CYS A 87 6.93 4.31 -1.74
N TYR A 88 5.99 4.40 -2.67
CA TYR A 88 5.28 5.64 -2.96
C TYR A 88 3.95 5.39 -3.67
N LEU A 89 3.02 6.33 -3.52
CA LEU A 89 1.79 6.38 -4.31
C LEU A 89 2.08 7.04 -5.66
N THR A 90 1.39 6.60 -6.71
CA THR A 90 1.65 7.05 -8.07
C THR A 90 0.60 8.02 -8.59
N GLY A 91 1.01 8.93 -9.47
CA GLY A 91 0.14 9.81 -10.23
C GLY A 91 0.87 10.36 -11.46
N GLU A 92 0.25 11.28 -12.17
CA GLU A 92 0.88 11.90 -13.35
C GLU A 92 2.04 12.80 -12.96
N ARG A 93 2.94 13.01 -13.92
CA ARG A 93 3.96 14.04 -13.79
C ARG A 93 3.30 15.42 -13.92
N LEU A 94 3.45 16.24 -12.89
CA LEU A 94 2.97 17.61 -12.84
C LEU A 94 3.91 18.54 -13.63
N ASP A 95 3.41 19.73 -13.99
CA ASP A 95 4.19 20.76 -14.68
C ASP A 95 5.43 21.21 -13.89
N SER A 96 5.39 21.08 -12.56
CA SER A 96 6.54 21.31 -11.67
C SER A 96 7.67 20.29 -11.84
N GLY A 97 7.45 19.21 -12.60
CA GLY A 97 8.37 18.10 -12.80
C GLY A 97 8.27 17.01 -11.72
N GLN A 98 7.53 17.25 -10.64
CA GLN A 98 7.22 16.25 -9.60
C GLN A 98 6.09 15.32 -10.05
N PHE A 99 5.99 14.15 -9.42
CA PHE A 99 4.84 13.26 -9.60
C PHE A 99 3.77 13.58 -8.56
N GLY A 100 2.53 13.77 -9.01
CA GLY A 100 1.38 13.89 -8.12
C GLY A 100 0.94 12.54 -7.56
N VAL A 101 -0.05 12.56 -6.68
CA VAL A 101 -0.74 11.35 -6.21
C VAL A 101 -2.16 11.34 -6.78
N LYS A 102 -2.53 10.24 -7.42
CA LYS A 102 -3.91 10.01 -7.89
C LYS A 102 -4.65 9.10 -6.93
N ARG A 103 -5.91 9.44 -6.67
CA ARG A 103 -6.89 8.60 -5.99
C ARG A 103 -7.97 8.18 -6.99
N TYR A 104 -8.25 6.89 -7.03
CA TYR A 104 -9.24 6.28 -7.92
C TYR A 104 -10.48 5.89 -7.12
N ILE A 105 -11.65 6.05 -7.74
CA ILE A 105 -12.92 5.58 -7.19
C ILE A 105 -13.32 4.31 -7.96
N LEU A 106 -13.32 3.18 -7.26
CA LEU A 106 -13.80 1.90 -7.77
C LEU A 106 -15.28 1.76 -7.47
N ARG A 107 -16.05 1.17 -8.39
CA ARG A 107 -17.45 0.81 -8.17
C ARG A 107 -17.63 -0.68 -8.38
N ASP A 108 -18.05 -1.39 -7.34
CA ASP A 108 -18.31 -2.82 -7.46
C ASP A 108 -19.65 -3.13 -8.14
N LYS A 109 -19.86 -4.41 -8.49
CA LYS A 109 -21.09 -4.94 -9.10
C LYS A 109 -22.35 -4.76 -8.26
N HIS A 110 -22.22 -4.35 -7.00
CA HIS A 110 -23.31 -4.11 -6.06
C HIS A 110 -23.56 -2.60 -5.84
N GLY A 111 -22.86 -1.73 -6.58
CA GLY A 111 -23.05 -0.27 -6.56
C GLY A 111 -22.31 0.44 -5.42
N LEU A 112 -21.48 -0.25 -4.65
CA LEU A 112 -20.70 0.37 -3.58
C LEU A 112 -19.39 0.93 -4.14
N SER A 113 -19.09 2.17 -3.75
CA SER A 113 -17.92 2.90 -4.22
C SER A 113 -16.81 2.91 -3.17
N ARG A 114 -15.56 2.79 -3.61
CA ARG A 114 -14.37 2.75 -2.75
C ARG A 114 -13.29 3.63 -3.32
N LYS A 115 -12.62 4.37 -2.45
CA LYS A 115 -11.44 5.14 -2.82
C LYS A 115 -10.19 4.30 -2.62
N VAL A 116 -9.31 4.29 -3.61
CA VAL A 116 -8.05 3.56 -3.60
C VAL A 116 -6.94 4.39 -4.23
N TYR A 117 -5.70 4.02 -3.94
CA TYR A 117 -4.50 4.55 -4.54
C TYR A 117 -3.73 3.41 -5.21
N ASN A 118 -3.00 3.74 -6.26
CA ASN A 118 -1.99 2.84 -6.80
C ASN A 118 -0.64 3.13 -6.14
N ALA A 119 0.10 2.08 -5.81
CA ALA A 119 1.43 2.17 -5.21
C ALA A 119 2.48 1.43 -6.03
N LYS A 120 3.73 1.88 -5.87
CA LYS A 120 4.91 1.26 -6.46
C LYS A 120 6.01 1.14 -5.42
N VAL A 121 6.74 0.02 -5.48
CA VAL A 121 7.90 -0.25 -4.64
C VAL A 121 9.09 -0.59 -5.51
N ASN A 122 10.18 0.17 -5.33
CA ASN A 122 11.45 -0.09 -6.00
C ASN A 122 12.48 -0.52 -4.94
N ILE A 123 13.12 -1.67 -5.15
CA ILE A 123 14.16 -2.20 -4.25
C ILE A 123 15.49 -2.21 -5.00
N TYR A 124 16.45 -1.43 -4.54
CA TYR A 124 17.81 -1.35 -5.07
C TYR A 124 18.75 -2.21 -4.23
N ARG A 125 19.71 -2.87 -4.88
CA ARG A 125 20.58 -3.89 -4.26
C ARG A 125 22.01 -3.77 -4.78
N SER A 126 22.99 -4.11 -3.95
CA SER A 126 24.41 -3.80 -4.18
C SER A 126 25.07 -4.51 -5.37
N GLY A 127 24.69 -5.75 -5.66
CA GLY A 127 25.26 -6.54 -6.76
C GLY A 127 24.23 -7.03 -7.78
N GLY A 128 22.94 -6.79 -7.54
CA GLY A 128 21.84 -7.25 -8.39
C GLY A 128 21.06 -6.11 -9.03
N GLY A 129 20.36 -6.42 -10.13
CA GLY A 129 19.41 -5.47 -10.72
C GLY A 129 18.28 -5.09 -9.74
N PRO A 130 17.70 -3.88 -9.90
CA PRO A 130 16.59 -3.44 -9.07
C PRO A 130 15.37 -4.34 -9.25
N ILE A 131 14.62 -4.54 -8.16
CA ILE A 131 13.34 -5.24 -8.17
C ILE A 131 12.24 -4.18 -8.16
N TYR A 132 11.38 -4.21 -9.18
CA TYR A 132 10.23 -3.31 -9.30
C TYR A 132 8.95 -4.08 -9.02
N LEU A 133 8.16 -3.59 -8.07
CA LEU A 133 6.88 -4.16 -7.66
C LEU A 133 5.79 -3.11 -7.79
N GLY A 134 4.61 -3.51 -8.25
CA GLY A 134 3.53 -2.56 -8.57
C GLY A 134 3.78 -1.81 -9.88
N PHE A 135 2.82 -0.95 -10.21
CA PHE A 135 2.78 -0.25 -11.49
C PHE A 135 3.03 1.24 -11.33
N GLN A 136 3.66 1.87 -12.33
CA GLN A 136 3.60 3.32 -12.43
C GLN A 136 2.31 3.73 -13.15
N THR A 137 1.95 5.02 -13.10
CA THR A 137 0.70 5.52 -13.68
C THR A 137 0.52 5.14 -15.15
N GLY A 138 1.61 5.21 -15.94
CA GLY A 138 1.59 4.82 -17.35
C GLY A 138 1.44 3.31 -17.61
N ASP A 139 1.60 2.46 -16.60
CA ASP A 139 1.47 1.00 -16.71
C ASP A 139 0.08 0.50 -16.27
N LEU A 140 -0.86 1.40 -15.94
CA LEU A 140 -2.21 1.07 -15.46
C LEU A 140 -3.20 0.74 -16.58
N ASP A 141 -2.73 0.27 -17.73
CA ASP A 141 -3.60 -0.14 -18.82
C ASP A 141 -4.51 -1.30 -18.38
N GLY A 142 -5.81 -1.16 -18.66
CA GLY A 142 -6.83 -2.10 -18.20
C GLY A 142 -7.28 -1.94 -16.74
N PHE A 143 -6.73 -1.01 -15.96
CA PHE A 143 -7.23 -0.74 -14.60
C PHE A 143 -8.57 0.00 -14.68
N VAL A 144 -9.66 -0.66 -14.25
CA VAL A 144 -11.03 -0.12 -14.36
C VAL A 144 -11.42 0.64 -13.10
N TYR A 145 -11.77 1.91 -13.25
CA TYR A 145 -12.27 2.79 -12.20
C TYR A 145 -13.40 3.69 -12.73
N GLU A 146 -14.23 4.21 -11.84
CA GLU A 146 -15.34 5.10 -12.18
C GLU A 146 -14.86 6.54 -12.44
N THR A 147 -13.99 7.05 -11.57
CA THR A 147 -13.40 8.38 -11.69
C THR A 147 -12.06 8.44 -10.95
N GLU A 148 -11.28 9.48 -11.21
CA GLU A 148 -10.00 9.76 -10.56
C GLU A 148 -9.94 11.22 -10.09
N GLU A 149 -9.21 11.47 -9.01
CA GLU A 149 -8.96 12.81 -8.48
C GLU A 149 -7.50 12.95 -8.01
N TYR A 150 -6.95 14.17 -8.13
CA TYR A 150 -5.64 14.51 -7.54
C TYR A 150 -5.81 14.80 -6.04
N VAL A 151 -4.81 14.43 -5.25
CA VAL A 151 -4.73 14.67 -3.80
C VAL A 151 -3.69 15.71 -3.47
#